data_AF-A0A553JUN8-F1
#
_entry.id   AF-A0A553JUN8-F1
#
_cell.length_a   1.000
_cell.length_b   1.000
_cell.length_c   1.000
_cell.angle_alpha   90.00
_cell.angle_beta   90.00
_cell.angle_gamma   90.00
#
_symmetry.space_group_name_H-M   'P 1'
#
loop_
_entity.id
_entity.type
_entity.pdbx_description
1 polymer ?
#
loop_
_entity_poly.entity_id
_entity_poly.type
_entity_poly.pdbx_seq_one_letter_code
_entity_poly.pdbx_strand_id
1 'polypeptide(L)'
;MKLKIITLASLVLSFSVLADVPPSAAVCAGCHGQQGQGVEPLGPRLAGLPASYIEKQINLFQTGQRQNPTMQSMSMMVQGDAINQVAEYFAAMDVPLVKPHFRGEKADYPDATERLVYQGDWDRVIPACVTCHGPSGLGVGEFPRLAGQQASYIKSQLLAWQSGTRKGDLDGVMHNIATKLTPSEIDALSQYFATLK
;
A
#
# COMPACT_ATOMS: atom_id res chain seq x y z
N MET A 1 -27.36 44.72 -48.49
CA MET A 1 -26.80 43.39 -48.19
C MET A 1 -25.90 43.48 -46.96
N LYS A 2 -26.35 42.98 -45.80
CA LYS A 2 -25.49 42.77 -44.61
C LYS A 2 -25.66 41.31 -44.19
N LEU A 3 -24.64 40.50 -44.42
CA LEU A 3 -24.61 39.08 -44.08
C LEU A 3 -24.10 38.95 -42.64
N LYS A 4 -24.95 38.47 -41.72
CA LYS A 4 -24.56 38.15 -40.34
C LYS A 4 -23.98 36.73 -40.32
N ILE A 5 -22.70 36.62 -40.01
CA ILE A 5 -22.01 35.35 -39.77
C ILE A 5 -22.30 34.95 -38.31
N ILE A 6 -23.00 33.83 -38.11
CA ILE A 6 -23.25 33.25 -36.80
C ILE A 6 -22.18 32.16 -36.58
N THR A 7 -21.22 32.44 -35.72
CA THR A 7 -20.20 31.49 -35.29
C THR A 7 -20.82 30.52 -34.29
N LEU A 8 -20.99 29.26 -34.69
CA LEU A 8 -21.48 28.18 -33.84
C LEU A 8 -20.30 27.68 -32.98
N ALA A 9 -20.32 27.99 -31.69
CA ALA A 9 -19.34 27.47 -30.73
C ALA A 9 -19.75 26.04 -30.32
N SER A 10 -19.02 25.04 -30.82
CA SER A 10 -19.20 23.63 -30.44
C SER A 10 -18.66 23.39 -29.03
N LEU A 11 -19.57 23.16 -28.09
CA LEU A 11 -19.28 22.78 -26.71
C LEU A 11 -18.83 21.30 -26.68
N VAL A 12 -17.54 21.04 -26.47
CA VAL A 12 -17.02 19.68 -26.29
C VAL A 12 -17.25 19.26 -24.83
N LEU A 13 -18.26 18.43 -24.59
CA LEU A 13 -18.49 17.79 -23.29
C LEU A 13 -17.50 16.62 -23.13
N SER A 14 -16.48 16.83 -22.30
CA SER A 14 -15.60 15.74 -21.84
C SER A 14 -16.37 14.86 -20.87
N PHE A 15 -16.87 13.71 -21.34
CA PHE A 15 -17.34 12.65 -20.45
C PHE A 15 -16.11 11.94 -19.87
N SER A 16 -15.82 12.18 -18.60
CA SER A 16 -14.94 11.31 -17.83
C SER A 16 -15.63 9.95 -17.74
N VAL A 17 -15.16 8.98 -18.52
CA VAL A 17 -15.56 7.58 -18.38
C VAL A 17 -15.04 7.14 -17.03
N LEU A 18 -15.92 7.02 -16.03
CA LEU A 18 -15.61 6.22 -14.85
C LEU A 18 -15.31 4.82 -15.39
N ALA A 19 -14.06 4.37 -15.25
CA ALA A 19 -13.71 3.00 -15.59
C ALA A 19 -14.66 2.08 -14.82
N ASP A 20 -15.44 1.29 -15.54
CA ASP A 20 -16.37 0.34 -14.93
C ASP A 20 -15.57 -0.62 -14.05
N VAL A 21 -16.04 -0.90 -12.83
CA VAL A 21 -15.36 -1.79 -11.90
C VAL A 21 -15.30 -3.19 -12.53
N PRO A 22 -14.11 -3.77 -12.76
CA PRO A 22 -14.02 -5.13 -13.28
C PRO A 22 -14.78 -6.09 -12.36
N PRO A 23 -15.57 -7.04 -12.91
CA PRO A 23 -16.31 -7.99 -12.08
C PRO A 23 -15.41 -8.75 -11.09
N SER A 24 -14.16 -9.01 -11.47
CA SER A 24 -13.12 -9.61 -10.64
C SER A 24 -12.73 -8.75 -9.43
N ALA A 25 -12.81 -7.42 -9.54
CA ALA A 25 -12.47 -6.47 -8.47
C ALA A 25 -13.67 -6.10 -7.58
N ALA A 26 -14.90 -6.26 -8.08
CA ALA A 26 -16.11 -5.89 -7.35
C ALA A 26 -16.25 -6.59 -5.99
N VAL A 27 -15.90 -7.89 -5.92
CA VAL A 27 -15.93 -8.65 -4.66
C VAL A 27 -14.89 -8.14 -3.65
N CYS A 28 -13.74 -7.69 -4.13
CA CYS A 28 -12.64 -7.20 -3.30
C CYS A 28 -13.02 -5.89 -2.59
N ALA A 29 -13.75 -5.01 -3.29
CA ALA A 29 -14.18 -3.72 -2.77
C ALA A 29 -15.10 -3.83 -1.55
N GLY A 30 -15.78 -4.96 -1.33
CA GLY A 30 -16.61 -5.20 -0.14
C GLY A 30 -15.82 -5.17 1.17
N CYS A 31 -14.58 -5.67 1.17
CA CYS A 31 -13.71 -5.70 2.35
C CYS A 31 -12.60 -4.63 2.30
N HIS A 32 -12.13 -4.28 1.10
CA HIS A 32 -11.05 -3.30 0.92
C HIS A 32 -11.55 -1.87 0.68
N GLY A 33 -12.87 -1.68 0.62
CA GLY A 33 -13.50 -0.38 0.33
C GLY A 33 -13.65 -0.12 -1.17
N GLN A 34 -14.68 0.65 -1.52
CA GLN A 34 -15.02 0.97 -2.92
C GLN A 34 -13.91 1.74 -3.64
N GLN A 35 -13.14 2.54 -2.91
CA GLN A 35 -11.98 3.27 -3.43
C GLN A 35 -10.68 2.60 -3.01
N GLY A 36 -10.70 1.34 -2.56
CA GLY A 36 -9.53 0.62 -2.06
C GLY A 36 -8.90 1.23 -0.80
N GLN A 37 -9.61 2.07 -0.07
CA GLN A 37 -9.09 2.84 1.07
C GLN A 37 -8.84 1.99 2.34
N GLY A 38 -9.31 0.74 2.34
CA GLY A 38 -9.32 -0.16 3.48
C GLY A 38 -10.53 0.06 4.38
N VAL A 39 -11.01 -1.01 5.00
CA VAL A 39 -12.08 -1.00 5.99
C VAL A 39 -11.59 -1.78 7.20
N GLU A 40 -11.40 -1.12 8.33
CA GLU A 40 -10.94 -1.77 9.55
C GLU A 40 -12.09 -2.53 10.23
N PRO A 41 -11.92 -3.79 10.66
CA PRO A 41 -10.75 -4.68 10.53
C PRO A 41 -10.82 -5.64 9.32
N LEU A 42 -11.71 -5.38 8.36
CA LEU A 42 -12.04 -6.29 7.27
C LEU A 42 -10.94 -6.45 6.22
N GLY A 43 -10.32 -5.36 5.77
CA GLY A 43 -9.37 -5.41 4.67
C GLY A 43 -8.46 -4.19 4.61
N PRO A 44 -7.16 -4.37 4.32
CA PRO A 44 -6.21 -3.27 4.22
C PRO A 44 -6.52 -2.34 3.06
N ARG A 45 -5.95 -1.14 3.10
CA ARG A 45 -5.86 -0.25 1.94
C ARG A 45 -5.09 -0.94 0.80
N LEU A 46 -5.68 -0.94 -0.39
CA LEU A 46 -5.05 -1.32 -1.66
C LEU A 46 -4.78 -0.12 -2.57
N ALA A 47 -5.50 0.99 -2.37
CA ALA A 47 -5.46 2.17 -3.21
C ALA A 47 -4.05 2.75 -3.36
N GLY A 48 -3.60 2.85 -4.61
CA GLY A 48 -2.30 3.38 -5.01
C GLY A 48 -1.11 2.51 -4.63
N LEU A 49 -1.34 1.24 -4.25
CA LEU A 49 -0.25 0.27 -4.26
C LEU A 49 0.12 -0.09 -5.70
N PRO A 50 1.39 -0.38 -6.00
CA PRO A 50 1.79 -0.84 -7.32
C PRO A 50 1.01 -2.08 -7.74
N ALA A 51 0.58 -2.15 -9.00
CA ALA A 51 -0.14 -3.32 -9.52
C ALA A 51 0.71 -4.59 -9.35
N SER A 52 2.00 -4.56 -9.71
CA SER A 52 2.94 -5.68 -9.52
C SER A 52 2.99 -6.17 -8.06
N TYR A 53 2.95 -5.26 -7.09
CA TYR A 53 2.92 -5.61 -5.68
C TYR A 53 1.60 -6.31 -5.32
N ILE A 54 0.45 -5.81 -5.78
CA ILE A 54 -0.86 -6.43 -5.52
C ILE A 54 -0.92 -7.83 -6.12
N GLU A 55 -0.51 -8.00 -7.38
CA GLU A 55 -0.44 -9.31 -8.05
C GLU A 55 0.42 -10.29 -7.24
N LYS A 56 1.63 -9.86 -6.86
CA LYS A 56 2.52 -10.63 -6.01
C LYS A 56 1.86 -11.02 -4.70
N GLN A 57 1.14 -10.10 -4.03
CA GLN A 57 0.48 -10.42 -2.77
C GLN A 57 -0.65 -11.44 -2.94
N ILE A 58 -1.46 -11.35 -4.02
CA ILE A 58 -2.51 -12.33 -4.34
C ILE A 58 -1.87 -13.71 -4.52
N ASN A 59 -0.81 -13.81 -5.34
CA ASN A 59 -0.10 -15.05 -5.57
C ASN A 59 0.49 -15.63 -4.27
N LEU A 60 1.06 -14.80 -3.39
CA LEU A 60 1.59 -15.26 -2.10
C LEU A 60 0.51 -15.84 -1.18
N PHE A 61 -0.72 -15.33 -1.23
CA PHE A 61 -1.85 -15.94 -0.52
C PHE A 61 -2.23 -17.29 -1.13
N GLN A 62 -2.34 -17.36 -2.47
CA GLN A 62 -2.67 -18.60 -3.18
C GLN A 62 -1.66 -19.73 -2.91
N THR A 63 -0.36 -19.40 -2.86
CA THR A 63 0.69 -20.39 -2.56
C THR A 63 0.88 -20.66 -1.06
N GLY A 64 0.13 -19.97 -0.18
CA GLY A 64 0.26 -20.11 1.28
C GLY A 64 1.55 -19.53 1.87
N GLN A 65 2.36 -18.81 1.08
CA GLN A 65 3.56 -18.12 1.57
C GLN A 65 3.19 -16.91 2.44
N ARG A 66 1.99 -16.35 2.22
CA ARG A 66 1.36 -15.37 3.08
C ARG A 66 0.08 -15.99 3.65
N GLN A 67 0.03 -16.17 4.95
CA GLN A 67 -1.09 -16.86 5.60
C GLN A 67 -2.12 -15.87 6.13
N ASN A 68 -3.38 -16.07 5.74
CA ASN A 68 -4.57 -15.46 6.31
C ASN A 68 -5.79 -16.26 5.79
N PRO A 69 -6.54 -16.98 6.63
CA PRO A 69 -7.59 -17.90 6.15
C PRO A 69 -8.64 -17.22 5.24
N THR A 70 -9.04 -16.00 5.58
CA THR A 70 -9.99 -15.22 4.79
C THR A 70 -9.40 -14.87 3.43
N MET A 71 -8.24 -14.21 3.40
CA MET A 71 -7.64 -13.78 2.13
C MET A 71 -7.11 -14.94 1.29
N GLN A 72 -6.73 -16.06 1.88
CA GLN A 72 -6.44 -17.30 1.14
C GLN A 72 -7.66 -17.72 0.32
N SER A 73 -8.82 -17.84 0.97
CA SER A 73 -10.08 -18.20 0.29
C SER A 73 -10.45 -17.18 -0.79
N MET A 74 -10.37 -15.88 -0.47
CA MET A 74 -10.68 -14.82 -1.44
C MET A 74 -9.71 -14.79 -2.63
N SER A 75 -8.42 -15.04 -2.40
CA SER A 75 -7.41 -15.03 -3.47
C SER A 75 -7.63 -16.13 -4.50
N MET A 76 -8.24 -17.25 -4.12
CA MET A 76 -8.54 -18.36 -5.05
C MET A 76 -9.68 -18.04 -6.03
N MET A 77 -10.45 -16.97 -5.79
CA MET A 77 -11.56 -16.56 -6.67
C MET A 77 -11.08 -15.86 -7.94
N VAL A 78 -9.79 -15.50 -8.03
CA VAL A 78 -9.19 -14.84 -9.19
C VAL A 78 -7.98 -15.64 -9.67
N GLN A 79 -7.84 -15.81 -10.98
CA GLN A 79 -6.76 -16.57 -11.62
C GLN A 79 -6.41 -15.92 -12.96
N GLY A 80 -5.17 -16.15 -13.43
CA GLY A 80 -4.69 -15.61 -14.71
C GLY A 80 -4.89 -14.10 -14.82
N ASP A 81 -5.42 -13.64 -15.96
CA ASP A 81 -5.61 -12.22 -16.27
C ASP A 81 -6.49 -11.47 -15.26
N ALA A 82 -7.39 -12.17 -14.55
CA ALA A 82 -8.22 -11.53 -13.53
C ALA A 82 -7.41 -10.98 -12.36
N ILE A 83 -6.24 -11.57 -12.05
CA ILE A 83 -5.33 -11.06 -11.01
C ILE A 83 -4.78 -9.69 -11.41
N ASN A 84 -4.31 -9.57 -12.65
CA ASN A 84 -3.80 -8.32 -13.20
C ASN A 84 -4.91 -7.25 -13.27
N GLN A 85 -6.12 -7.59 -13.71
CA GLN A 85 -7.26 -6.65 -13.73
C GLN A 85 -7.58 -6.08 -12.34
N VAL A 86 -7.58 -6.92 -11.30
CA VAL A 86 -7.81 -6.48 -9.91
C VAL A 86 -6.67 -5.57 -9.45
N ALA A 87 -5.43 -5.95 -9.75
CA ALA A 87 -4.25 -5.20 -9.36
C ALA A 87 -4.20 -3.81 -10.00
N GLU A 88 -4.41 -3.73 -11.31
CA GLU A 88 -4.46 -2.46 -12.05
C GLU A 88 -5.60 -1.56 -11.56
N TYR A 89 -6.77 -2.14 -11.31
CA TYR A 89 -7.92 -1.39 -10.81
C TYR A 89 -7.64 -0.68 -9.48
N PHE A 90 -7.10 -1.38 -8.47
CA PHE A 90 -6.78 -0.75 -7.19
C PHE A 90 -5.52 0.12 -7.23
N ALA A 91 -4.57 -0.19 -8.11
CA ALA A 91 -3.38 0.63 -8.31
C ALA A 91 -3.73 2.02 -8.88
N ALA A 92 -4.78 2.10 -9.70
CA ALA A 92 -5.26 3.35 -10.29
C ALA A 92 -6.07 4.23 -9.33
N MET A 93 -6.39 3.75 -8.12
CA MET A 93 -7.19 4.53 -7.15
C MET A 93 -6.42 5.71 -6.58
N ASP A 94 -7.12 6.82 -6.41
CA ASP A 94 -6.57 8.04 -5.83
C ASP A 94 -6.08 7.84 -4.40
N VAL A 95 -4.97 8.50 -4.08
CA VAL A 95 -4.39 8.49 -2.75
C VAL A 95 -4.21 9.90 -2.21
N PRO A 96 -4.45 10.13 -0.90
CA PRO A 96 -4.14 11.41 -0.28
C PRO A 96 -2.69 11.83 -0.51
N LEU A 97 -2.52 13.12 -0.83
CA LEU A 97 -1.22 13.73 -1.02
C LEU A 97 -0.54 13.92 0.33
N VAL A 98 0.55 13.21 0.53
CA VAL A 98 1.42 13.36 1.70
C VAL A 98 2.67 14.12 1.27
N LYS A 99 3.03 15.18 1.98
CA LYS A 99 4.27 15.90 1.74
C LYS A 99 5.46 14.97 2.00
N PRO A 100 6.33 14.72 1.00
CA PRO A 100 7.51 13.88 1.19
C PRO A 100 8.48 14.53 2.17
N HIS A 101 8.95 13.74 3.14
CA HIS A 101 10.10 14.02 3.98
C HIS A 101 11.18 13.00 3.60
N PHE A 102 12.31 13.50 3.10
CA PHE A 102 13.40 12.66 2.65
C PHE A 102 14.37 12.34 3.79
N ARG A 103 14.96 11.15 3.72
CA ARG A 103 16.05 10.77 4.63
C ARG A 103 17.19 11.78 4.53
N GLY A 104 17.60 12.33 5.67
CA GLY A 104 18.70 13.28 5.76
C GLY A 104 18.30 14.76 5.73
N GLU A 105 17.00 15.09 5.55
CA GLU A 105 16.54 16.49 5.68
C GLU A 105 16.64 17.03 7.11
N LYS A 106 16.58 16.13 8.11
CA LYS A 106 16.77 16.44 9.52
C LYS A 106 17.97 15.67 10.06
N ALA A 107 18.87 16.37 10.76
CA ALA A 107 20.09 15.78 11.30
C ALA A 107 19.84 14.89 12.53
N ASP A 108 18.85 15.23 13.35
CA ASP A 108 18.53 14.51 14.59
C ASP A 108 17.02 14.33 14.77
N TYR A 109 16.61 13.17 15.26
CA TYR A 109 15.23 12.83 15.58
C TYR A 109 15.17 12.47 17.08
N PRO A 110 14.67 13.36 17.95
CA PRO A 110 14.60 13.08 19.38
C PRO A 110 13.59 11.96 19.70
N ASP A 111 12.50 11.87 18.93
CA ASP A 111 11.54 10.78 19.01
C ASP A 111 12.17 9.47 18.52
N ALA A 112 12.06 8.41 19.32
CA ALA A 112 12.65 7.12 19.01
C ALA A 112 12.02 6.45 17.78
N THR A 113 10.73 6.66 17.54
CA THR A 113 10.03 6.08 16.38
C THR A 113 10.49 6.77 15.11
N GLU A 114 10.50 8.10 15.08
CA GLU A 114 11.02 8.86 13.94
C GLU A 114 12.48 8.53 13.66
N ARG A 115 13.30 8.35 14.71
CA ARG A 115 14.68 7.92 14.57
C ARG A 115 14.77 6.57 13.86
N LEU A 116 13.97 5.58 14.26
CA LEU A 116 13.94 4.28 13.60
C LEU A 116 13.47 4.39 12.13
N VAL A 117 12.49 5.25 11.85
CA VAL A 117 11.95 5.48 10.50
C VAL A 117 12.99 6.10 9.56
N TYR A 118 13.74 7.12 9.99
CA TYR A 118 14.63 7.91 9.13
C TYR A 118 16.12 7.60 9.28
N GLN A 119 16.56 7.09 10.43
CA GLN A 119 17.96 6.80 10.71
C GLN A 119 18.22 5.30 10.93
N GLY A 120 17.19 4.55 11.33
CA GLY A 120 17.32 3.14 11.65
C GLY A 120 18.01 2.94 13.01
N ASP A 121 18.51 1.72 13.20
CA ASP A 121 19.32 1.31 14.35
C ASP A 121 20.41 0.35 13.84
N TRP A 122 21.63 0.88 13.65
CA TRP A 122 22.73 0.11 13.06
C TRP A 122 23.34 -0.91 14.02
N ASP A 123 23.20 -0.70 15.33
CA ASP A 123 23.67 -1.67 16.34
C ASP A 123 22.86 -2.96 16.27
N ARG A 124 21.56 -2.86 15.94
CA ARG A 124 20.68 -3.99 15.65
C ARG A 124 20.62 -4.37 14.16
N VAL A 125 21.34 -3.65 13.30
CA VAL A 125 21.31 -3.82 11.84
C VAL A 125 19.88 -3.70 11.30
N ILE A 126 19.18 -2.66 11.73
CA ILE A 126 17.86 -2.25 11.23
C ILE A 126 18.08 -0.98 10.39
N PRO A 127 18.03 -1.06 9.06
CA PRO A 127 18.12 0.14 8.23
C PRO A 127 16.89 1.03 8.45
N ALA A 128 17.04 2.33 8.20
CA ALA A 128 15.92 3.28 8.21
C ALA A 128 14.81 2.81 7.26
N CYS A 129 13.56 2.75 7.74
CA CYS A 129 12.41 2.25 6.99
C CYS A 129 12.25 2.95 5.62
N VAL A 130 12.43 4.27 5.59
CA VAL A 130 12.29 5.10 4.39
C VAL A 130 13.38 4.87 3.34
N THR A 131 14.44 4.13 3.68
CA THR A 131 15.49 3.74 2.70
C THR A 131 14.89 2.88 1.59
N CYS A 132 13.96 1.99 1.94
CA CYS A 132 13.30 1.11 0.98
C CYS A 132 11.86 1.57 0.70
N HIS A 133 11.13 1.98 1.73
CA HIS A 133 9.73 2.41 1.59
C HIS A 133 9.57 3.85 1.08
N GLY A 134 10.65 4.49 0.63
CA GLY A 134 10.61 5.85 0.06
C GLY A 134 10.37 6.95 1.10
N PRO A 135 10.44 8.23 0.67
CA PRO A 135 10.23 9.38 1.56
C PRO A 135 8.84 9.30 2.19
N SER A 136 8.73 9.61 3.48
CA SER A 136 7.49 9.46 4.26
C SER A 136 6.80 8.08 4.14
N GLY A 137 7.48 7.01 3.73
CA GLY A 137 6.84 5.70 3.52
C GLY A 137 5.88 5.65 2.32
N LEU A 138 6.10 6.47 1.29
CA LEU A 138 5.23 6.57 0.11
C LEU A 138 5.33 5.38 -0.86
N GLY A 139 6.31 4.50 -0.66
CA GLY A 139 6.62 3.37 -1.53
C GLY A 139 7.47 3.76 -2.74
N VAL A 140 8.25 2.81 -3.24
CA VAL A 140 9.05 2.92 -4.47
C VAL A 140 9.16 1.51 -5.07
N GLY A 141 8.78 1.36 -6.35
CA GLY A 141 8.86 0.07 -7.04
C GLY A 141 8.15 -1.05 -6.28
N GLU A 142 8.87 -2.12 -5.97
CA GLU A 142 8.35 -3.29 -5.24
C GLU A 142 8.17 -3.06 -3.72
N PHE A 143 8.66 -1.94 -3.18
CA PHE A 143 8.50 -1.59 -1.78
C PHE A 143 7.19 -0.83 -1.59
N PRO A 144 6.20 -1.42 -0.89
CA PRO A 144 4.86 -0.88 -0.84
C PRO A 144 4.79 0.42 -0.04
N ARG A 145 3.78 1.23 -0.35
CA ARG A 145 3.37 2.36 0.47
C ARG A 145 2.94 1.89 1.87
N LEU A 146 3.48 2.55 2.89
CA LEU A 146 3.09 2.41 4.29
C LEU A 146 2.22 3.59 4.76
N ALA A 147 2.46 4.79 4.21
CA ALA A 147 1.74 6.00 4.59
C ALA A 147 0.21 5.86 4.42
N GLY A 148 -0.52 6.03 5.53
CA GLY A 148 -1.97 6.02 5.57
C GLY A 148 -2.57 4.61 5.56
N GLN A 149 -1.75 3.57 5.66
CA GLN A 149 -2.21 2.20 5.87
C GLN A 149 -2.69 2.03 7.32
N GLN A 150 -3.65 1.13 7.56
CA GLN A 150 -4.23 0.95 8.90
C GLN A 150 -3.17 0.42 9.89
N ALA A 151 -3.12 1.00 11.10
CA ALA A 151 -2.10 0.66 12.10
C ALA A 151 -2.19 -0.82 12.52
N SER A 152 -3.39 -1.32 12.79
CA SER A 152 -3.64 -2.74 13.08
C SER A 152 -3.16 -3.66 11.96
N TYR A 153 -3.37 -3.27 10.69
CA TYR A 153 -2.84 -4.03 9.57
C TYR A 153 -1.31 -4.01 9.56
N ILE A 154 -0.65 -2.85 9.65
CA ILE A 154 0.82 -2.77 9.70
C ILE A 154 1.36 -3.65 10.83
N LYS A 155 0.79 -3.54 12.03
CA LYS A 155 1.13 -4.36 13.20
C LYS A 155 1.01 -5.85 12.88
N SER A 156 -0.14 -6.27 12.34
CA SER A 156 -0.37 -7.67 11.98
C SER A 156 0.65 -8.18 10.96
N GLN A 157 1.10 -7.34 10.03
CA GLN A 157 2.08 -7.73 9.02
C GLN A 157 3.48 -7.89 9.62
N LEU A 158 3.91 -6.96 10.47
CA LEU A 158 5.18 -7.05 11.19
C LEU A 158 5.22 -8.32 12.07
N LEU A 159 4.13 -8.61 12.80
CA LEU A 159 4.01 -9.83 13.60
C LEU A 159 3.96 -11.11 12.75
N ALA A 160 3.34 -11.06 11.56
CA ALA A 160 3.31 -12.19 10.64
C ALA A 160 4.72 -12.51 10.09
N TRP A 161 5.52 -11.49 9.80
CA TRP A 161 6.93 -11.69 9.45
C TRP A 161 7.75 -12.21 10.63
N GLN A 162 7.56 -11.66 11.83
CA GLN A 162 8.25 -12.10 13.05
C GLN A 162 7.94 -13.57 13.39
N SER A 163 6.71 -14.02 13.18
CA SER A 163 6.29 -15.42 13.38
C SER A 163 6.59 -16.35 12.21
N GLY A 164 7.01 -15.82 11.05
CA GLY A 164 7.26 -16.60 9.83
C GLY A 164 6.00 -17.06 9.09
N THR A 165 4.82 -16.55 9.46
CA THR A 165 3.54 -16.81 8.76
C THR A 165 3.36 -15.93 7.51
N ARG A 166 4.24 -14.93 7.32
CA ARG A 166 4.40 -14.18 6.08
C ARG A 166 5.83 -14.31 5.53
N LYS A 167 5.93 -14.67 4.25
CA LYS A 167 7.17 -14.87 3.48
C LYS A 167 7.03 -14.28 2.06
N GLY A 168 8.08 -14.41 1.24
CA GLY A 168 8.08 -14.03 -0.17
C GLY A 168 8.36 -12.55 -0.45
N ASP A 169 8.76 -11.80 0.58
CA ASP A 169 9.39 -10.50 0.41
C ASP A 169 10.81 -10.64 -0.18
N LEU A 170 11.32 -9.55 -0.76
CA LEU A 170 12.59 -9.52 -1.46
C LEU A 170 13.72 -9.94 -0.52
N ASP A 171 14.36 -11.07 -0.83
CA ASP A 171 15.47 -11.68 -0.05
C ASP A 171 15.20 -11.84 1.46
N GLY A 172 13.92 -11.93 1.86
CA GLY A 172 13.54 -12.06 3.28
C GLY A 172 13.86 -10.82 4.13
N VAL A 173 14.05 -9.66 3.50
CA VAL A 173 14.43 -8.41 4.17
C VAL A 173 13.48 -8.01 5.31
N MET A 174 12.17 -8.13 5.11
CA MET A 174 11.18 -7.74 6.12
C MET A 174 11.09 -8.78 7.23
N HIS A 175 11.30 -10.06 6.94
CA HIS A 175 11.46 -11.07 8.00
C HIS A 175 12.66 -10.75 8.90
N ASN A 176 13.81 -10.44 8.30
CA ASN A 176 15.02 -10.08 9.05
C ASN A 176 14.83 -8.81 9.89
N ILE A 177 14.17 -7.78 9.35
CA ILE A 177 13.89 -6.54 10.08
C ILE A 177 12.89 -6.79 11.21
N ALA A 178 11.76 -7.42 10.93
CA ALA A 178 10.67 -7.59 11.89
C ALA A 178 11.07 -8.42 13.11
N THR A 179 11.97 -9.40 12.95
CA THR A 179 12.48 -10.23 14.05
C THR A 179 13.35 -9.46 15.06
N LYS A 180 13.85 -8.28 14.69
CA LYS A 180 14.67 -7.39 15.56
C LYS A 180 13.87 -6.29 16.24
N LEU A 181 12.61 -6.10 15.85
CA LEU A 181 11.74 -5.09 16.44
C LEU A 181 11.15 -5.60 17.76
N THR A 182 11.11 -4.71 18.74
CA THR A 182 10.40 -4.94 20.00
C THR A 182 8.88 -4.75 19.81
N PRO A 183 8.05 -5.30 20.71
CA PRO A 183 6.61 -5.09 20.65
C PRO A 183 6.20 -3.61 20.67
N SER A 184 6.87 -2.78 21.47
CA SER A 184 6.63 -1.34 21.54
C SER A 184 6.99 -0.61 20.24
N GLU A 185 8.07 -1.02 19.56
CA GLU A 185 8.44 -0.44 18.27
C GLU A 185 7.48 -0.84 17.16
N ILE A 186 6.99 -2.09 17.15
CA ILE A 186 5.95 -2.52 16.21
C ILE A 186 4.70 -1.64 16.38
N ASP A 187 4.26 -1.42 17.62
CA ASP A 187 3.10 -0.56 17.90
C ASP A 187 3.33 0.88 17.46
N ALA A 188 4.48 1.45 17.80
CA ALA A 188 4.81 2.83 17.48
C ALA A 188 4.97 3.05 15.97
N LEU A 189 5.69 2.19 15.25
CA LEU A 189 5.83 2.26 13.78
C LEU A 189 4.48 2.13 13.07
N SER A 190 3.63 1.22 13.56
CA SER A 190 2.30 1.00 13.00
C SER A 190 1.42 2.24 13.12
N GLN A 191 1.46 2.90 14.29
CA GLN A 191 0.73 4.15 14.51
C GLN A 191 1.33 5.29 13.69
N TYR A 192 2.66 5.41 13.67
CA TYR A 192 3.37 6.44 12.93
C TYR A 192 2.95 6.48 11.46
N PHE A 193 3.11 5.38 10.73
CA PHE A 193 2.77 5.35 9.30
C PHE A 193 1.27 5.51 9.03
N ALA A 194 0.40 5.05 9.94
CA ALA A 194 -1.05 5.22 9.81
C ALA A 194 -1.52 6.68 9.90
N THR A 195 -0.75 7.54 10.58
CA THR A 195 -1.06 8.97 10.70
C THR A 195 -0.64 9.79 9.48
N LEU A 196 0.21 9.25 8.60
CA LEU A 196 0.66 9.94 7.39
C LEU A 196 -0.43 9.89 6.30
N LYS A 197 -1.27 10.93 6.23
CA LYS A 197 -2.35 11.07 5.26
C LYS A 197 -2.27 12.41 4.53
#